data_AF-A0A3S4GU78-F1
#
_entry.id   AF-A0A3S4GU78-F1
#
_cell.length_a   1.000
_cell.length_b   1.000
_cell.length_c   1.000
_cell.angle_alpha   90.00
_cell.angle_beta   90.00
_cell.angle_gamma   90.00
#
_symmetry.space_group_name_H-M   'P 1'
#
loop_
_entity.id
_entity.type
_entity.pdbx_description
1 polymer ?
#
loop_
_entity_poly.entity_id
_entity_poly.type
_entity_poly.pdbx_seq_one_letter_code
_entity_poly.pdbx_strand_id
1 'polypeptide(L)'
;MRIGVPQERLAQETRAAATPKTVEQLLKLGFSVAVESGAGKLASFDDEAFAEAGAEIVTGDEVWQSDVILKVNAPNDDEIALLNPGTTLISFIWPAQNPQLMEKLAARNINVMAMDSVAAYFPRPVAGCAQLNGQHRRVPRYR
;
A
#
# COMPACT_ATOMS: atom_id res chain seq x y z
N MET A 1 5.54 15.90 3.92
CA MET A 1 5.11 14.96 2.87
C MET A 1 3.65 14.64 3.07
N ARG A 2 2.86 14.69 1.99
CA ARG A 2 1.42 14.42 1.96
C ARG A 2 1.16 13.00 1.47
N ILE A 3 0.29 12.28 2.17
CA ILE A 3 -0.18 10.94 1.82
C ILE A 3 -1.61 11.06 1.33
N GLY A 4 -1.86 10.69 0.08
CA GLY A 4 -3.17 10.68 -0.55
C GLY A 4 -3.80 9.30 -0.54
N VAL A 5 -5.08 9.23 -0.21
CA VAL A 5 -5.90 8.02 -0.21
C VAL A 5 -7.09 8.24 -1.15
N PRO A 6 -6.96 7.93 -2.44
CA PRO A 6 -8.05 8.05 -3.40
C PRO A 6 -9.14 6.98 -3.17
N GLN A 7 -10.34 7.25 -3.67
CA GLN A 7 -11.41 6.28 -3.75
C GLN A 7 -11.10 5.22 -4.82
N GLU A 8 -11.43 3.96 -4.53
CA GLU A 8 -11.29 2.89 -5.52
C GLU A 8 -12.37 2.99 -6.60
N ARG A 9 -11.93 3.06 -7.87
CA ARG A 9 -12.81 3.13 -9.05
C ARG A 9 -13.21 1.76 -9.61
N LEU A 10 -12.66 0.67 -9.08
CA LEU A 10 -12.94 -0.68 -9.56
C LEU A 10 -14.31 -1.16 -9.07
N ALA A 11 -15.15 -1.64 -9.98
CA ALA A 11 -16.46 -2.19 -9.63
C ALA A 11 -16.30 -3.39 -8.68
N GLN A 12 -17.04 -3.40 -7.57
CA GLN A 12 -17.02 -4.40 -6.50
C GLN A 12 -15.83 -4.34 -5.52
N GLU A 13 -14.95 -3.34 -5.62
CA GLU A 13 -13.97 -3.11 -4.55
C GLU A 13 -14.60 -2.37 -3.39
N THR A 14 -14.62 -2.99 -2.21
CA THR A 14 -15.19 -2.40 -0.99
C THR A 14 -14.12 -2.01 0.03
N ARG A 15 -12.84 -2.35 -0.21
CA ARG A 15 -11.76 -2.04 0.71
C ARG A 15 -11.29 -0.60 0.54
N ALA A 16 -11.01 0.05 1.66
CA ALA A 16 -10.30 1.33 1.70
C ALA A 16 -8.81 1.10 1.96
N ALA A 17 -7.94 1.86 1.28
CA ALA A 17 -6.49 1.75 1.47
C ALA A 17 -6.01 2.27 2.85
N ALA A 18 -6.81 3.10 3.51
CA ALA A 18 -6.55 3.58 4.86
C ALA A 18 -7.78 3.42 5.76
N THR A 19 -7.53 3.32 7.07
CA THR A 19 -8.55 3.36 8.12
C THR A 19 -8.29 4.58 9.01
N PRO A 20 -9.30 5.10 9.75
CA PRO A 20 -9.10 6.22 10.67
C PRO A 20 -7.94 5.99 11.65
N LYS A 21 -7.79 4.75 12.14
CA LYS A 21 -6.67 4.35 13.01
C LYS A 21 -5.31 4.44 12.31
N THR A 22 -5.24 4.12 11.01
CA THR A 22 -4.03 4.28 10.22
C THR A 22 -3.70 5.75 10.05
N VAL A 23 -4.70 6.61 9.81
CA VAL A 23 -4.53 8.06 9.68
C VAL A 23 -3.92 8.66 10.95
N GLU A 24 -4.45 8.31 12.13
CA GLU A 24 -3.89 8.77 13.40
C GLU A 24 -2.40 8.40 13.57
N GLN A 25 -2.01 7.21 13.13
CA GLN A 25 -0.62 6.75 13.21
C GLN A 25 0.28 7.52 12.26
N LEU A 26 -0.19 7.79 11.05
CA LEU A 26 0.55 8.58 10.05
C LEU A 26 0.72 10.03 10.51
N LEU A 27 -0.31 10.63 11.12
CA LEU A 27 -0.23 11.96 11.71
C LEU A 27 0.75 12.02 12.89
N LYS A 28 0.78 11.00 13.75
CA LYS A 28 1.76 10.89 14.86
C LYS A 28 3.21 10.83 14.37
N LEU A 29 3.43 10.30 13.17
CA LEU A 29 4.74 10.27 12.51
C LEU A 29 5.11 11.60 11.84
N GLY A 30 4.20 12.58 11.80
CA GLY A 30 4.42 13.90 11.22
C GLY A 30 4.06 14.01 9.73
N PHE A 31 3.30 13.05 9.18
CA PHE A 31 2.79 13.13 7.81
C PHE A 31 1.43 13.80 7.76
N SER A 32 1.12 14.49 6.67
CA SER A 32 -0.23 14.99 6.39
C SER A 32 -0.99 13.96 5.57
N VAL A 33 -2.24 13.68 5.91
CA VAL A 33 -3.06 12.69 5.20
C VAL A 33 -4.24 13.39 4.53
N ALA A 34 -4.38 13.19 3.23
CA ALA A 34 -5.53 13.62 2.44
C ALA A 34 -6.33 12.40 1.97
N VAL A 35 -7.64 12.41 2.22
CA VAL A 35 -8.54 11.31 1.88
C VAL A 35 -9.61 11.84 0.93
N GLU A 36 -9.84 11.14 -0.18
CA GLU A 36 -10.93 11.49 -1.09
C GLU A 36 -12.29 11.19 -0.44
N SER A 37 -13.24 12.15 -0.53
CA SER A 37 -14.59 11.95 0.00
C SER A 37 -15.23 10.70 -0.60
N GLY A 38 -15.73 9.81 0.26
CA GLY A 38 -16.33 8.56 -0.14
C GLY A 38 -15.37 7.40 -0.33
N ALA A 39 -14.06 7.58 -0.12
CA ALA A 39 -13.09 6.48 -0.16
C ALA A 39 -13.39 5.38 0.89
N GLY A 40 -13.95 5.77 2.04
CA GLY A 40 -14.29 4.85 3.13
C GLY A 40 -15.72 4.28 3.11
N LYS A 41 -16.63 4.85 2.30
CA LYS A 41 -18.07 4.54 2.39
C LYS A 41 -18.39 3.06 2.21
N LEU A 42 -17.72 2.40 1.26
CA LEU A 42 -17.90 0.97 0.99
C LEU A 42 -17.22 0.08 2.05
N ALA A 43 -16.25 0.63 2.79
CA ALA A 43 -15.51 -0.04 3.85
C ALA A 43 -16.13 0.20 5.25
N SER A 44 -17.34 0.76 5.32
CA SER A 44 -18.01 1.15 6.58
C SER A 44 -17.26 2.19 7.40
N PHE A 45 -16.52 3.09 6.75
CA PHE A 45 -15.91 4.25 7.37
C PHE A 45 -16.50 5.53 6.77
N ASP A 46 -17.14 6.33 7.63
CA ASP A 46 -17.69 7.62 7.25
C ASP A 46 -16.58 8.67 7.07
N ASP A 47 -16.82 9.65 6.21
CA ASP A 47 -15.86 10.73 5.93
C ASP A 47 -15.59 11.56 7.21
N GLU A 48 -16.60 11.69 8.08
CA GLU A 48 -16.50 12.33 9.39
C GLU A 48 -15.48 11.65 10.30
N ALA A 49 -15.40 10.31 10.28
CA ALA A 49 -14.45 9.57 11.10
C ALA A 49 -13.00 9.83 10.67
N PHE A 50 -12.76 10.07 9.38
CA PHE A 50 -11.45 10.49 8.88
C PHE A 50 -11.13 11.94 9.26
N ALA A 51 -12.12 12.84 9.19
CA ALA A 51 -11.95 14.23 9.62
C ALA A 51 -11.66 14.33 11.12
N GLU A 52 -12.36 13.56 11.96
CA GLU A 52 -12.10 13.46 13.41
C GLU A 52 -10.71 12.90 13.72
N ALA A 53 -10.23 11.95 12.91
CA ALA A 53 -8.87 11.43 13.00
C ALA A 53 -7.81 12.47 12.59
N GLY A 54 -8.19 13.59 11.99
CA GLY A 54 -7.31 14.66 11.55
C GLY A 54 -6.83 14.55 10.09
N ALA A 55 -7.48 13.71 9.27
CA ALA A 55 -7.25 13.74 7.83
C ALA A 55 -7.97 14.93 7.18
N GLU A 56 -7.36 15.44 6.11
CA GLU A 56 -7.97 16.43 5.23
C GLU A 56 -8.86 15.70 4.22
N ILE A 57 -10.16 16.00 4.23
CA ILE A 57 -11.08 15.46 3.24
C ILE A 57 -11.00 16.32 1.98
N VAL A 58 -10.58 15.71 0.87
CA VAL A 58 -10.45 16.35 -0.43
C VAL A 58 -11.47 15.79 -1.41
N THR A 59 -11.83 16.57 -2.42
CA THR A 59 -12.77 16.14 -3.46
C THR A 59 -12.11 16.16 -4.82
N GLY A 60 -12.32 15.10 -5.60
CA GLY A 60 -11.82 15.00 -6.97
C GLY A 60 -10.33 14.73 -7.04
N ASP A 61 -9.66 15.36 -8.00
CA ASP A 61 -8.31 14.94 -8.40
C ASP A 61 -7.18 15.48 -7.50
N GLU A 62 -7.51 16.31 -6.50
CA GLU A 62 -6.53 16.91 -5.58
C GLU A 62 -5.77 15.85 -4.75
N VAL A 63 -6.38 14.69 -4.51
CA VAL A 63 -5.74 13.59 -3.77
C VAL A 63 -4.51 13.06 -4.51
N TRP A 64 -4.53 13.08 -5.85
CA TRP A 64 -3.46 12.57 -6.71
C TRP A 64 -2.23 13.49 -6.75
N GLN A 65 -2.36 14.72 -6.25
CA GLN A 65 -1.26 15.68 -6.11
C GLN A 65 -0.38 15.42 -4.87
N SER A 66 -0.60 14.31 -4.15
CA SER A 66 0.16 13.94 -2.97
C SER A 66 1.51 13.31 -3.31
N ASP A 67 2.48 13.40 -2.38
CA ASP A 67 3.81 12.82 -2.54
C ASP A 67 3.77 11.28 -2.54
N VAL A 68 2.86 10.73 -1.73
CA VAL A 68 2.64 9.28 -1.61
C VAL A 68 1.16 9.00 -1.84
N ILE A 69 0.86 8.02 -2.69
CA ILE A 69 -0.51 7.57 -2.97
C ILE A 69 -0.65 6.13 -2.49
N LEU A 70 -1.65 5.90 -1.63
CA LEU A 70 -2.01 4.59 -1.12
C LEU A 70 -3.26 4.08 -1.84
N LYS A 71 -3.11 2.99 -2.60
CA LYS A 71 -4.22 2.37 -3.32
C LYS A 71 -4.22 0.86 -3.06
N VAL A 72 -5.38 0.24 -3.11
CA VAL A 72 -5.52 -1.21 -3.00
C VAL A 72 -5.20 -1.83 -4.36
N ASN A 73 -5.94 -1.46 -5.40
CA ASN A 73 -5.78 -2.06 -6.72
C ASN A 73 -4.78 -1.29 -7.60
N ALA A 74 -4.42 -1.89 -8.74
CA ALA A 74 -3.63 -1.22 -9.75
C ALA A 74 -4.34 0.05 -10.25
N PRO A 75 -3.60 1.14 -10.54
CA PRO A 75 -4.21 2.34 -11.08
C PRO A 75 -4.65 2.15 -12.53
N ASN A 76 -5.75 2.82 -12.89
CA ASN A 76 -6.22 2.90 -14.27
C ASN A 76 -5.39 3.92 -15.08
N ASP A 77 -5.46 3.83 -16.41
CA ASP A 77 -4.74 4.74 -17.31
C ASP A 77 -5.09 6.22 -17.06
N ASP A 78 -6.36 6.51 -16.75
CA ASP A 78 -6.81 7.87 -16.42
C ASP A 78 -6.23 8.36 -15.09
N GLU A 79 -6.02 7.48 -14.12
CA GLU A 79 -5.44 7.80 -12.82
C GLU A 79 -3.93 8.04 -12.94
N ILE A 80 -3.24 7.25 -13.77
CA ILE A 80 -1.84 7.44 -14.10
C ILE A 80 -1.61 8.82 -14.75
N ALA A 81 -2.62 9.34 -15.46
CA ALA A 81 -2.55 10.65 -16.08
C ALA A 81 -2.47 11.79 -15.05
N LEU A 82 -3.06 11.61 -13.86
CA LEU A 82 -3.16 12.59 -12.78
C LEU A 82 -1.97 12.57 -11.83
N LEU A 83 -1.13 11.54 -11.89
CA LEU A 83 0.04 11.39 -11.03
C LEU A 83 1.15 12.37 -11.42
N ASN A 84 1.75 13.00 -10.41
CA ASN A 84 2.92 13.84 -10.57
C ASN A 84 4.20 12.99 -10.73
N PRO A 85 5.20 13.50 -11.47
CA PRO A 85 6.49 12.84 -11.56
C PRO A 85 7.18 12.81 -10.19
N GLY A 86 7.74 11.66 -9.81
CA GLY A 86 8.39 11.46 -8.51
C GLY A 86 7.47 11.03 -7.36
N THR A 87 6.15 11.02 -7.57
CA THR A 87 5.19 10.48 -6.59
C THR A 87 5.48 9.01 -6.30
N THR A 88 5.29 8.59 -5.05
CA THR A 88 5.39 7.18 -4.64
C THR A 88 4.01 6.54 -4.61
N LEU A 89 3.77 5.58 -5.49
CA LEU A 89 2.55 4.78 -5.55
C LEU A 89 2.77 3.46 -4.80
N ILE A 90 1.94 3.19 -3.79
CA ILE A 90 1.92 1.92 -3.05
C ILE A 90 0.60 1.22 -3.36
N SER A 91 0.64 0.07 -4.06
CA SER A 91 -0.54 -0.72 -4.37
C SER A 91 -0.22 -2.15 -4.81
N PHE A 92 -1.25 -2.97 -5.05
CA PHE A 92 -1.11 -4.28 -5.69
C PHE A 92 -1.12 -4.14 -7.21
N ILE A 93 0.04 -4.34 -7.85
CA ILE A 93 0.24 -4.06 -9.28
C ILE A 93 0.46 -5.34 -10.09
N TRP A 94 0.98 -6.39 -9.45
CA TRP A 94 1.31 -7.64 -10.12
C TRP A 94 2.22 -7.39 -11.35
N PRO A 95 3.44 -6.85 -11.14
CA PRO A 95 4.29 -6.34 -12.22
C PRO A 95 4.66 -7.43 -13.25
N ALA A 96 4.69 -8.70 -12.84
CA ALA A 96 4.92 -9.84 -13.73
C ALA A 96 3.76 -10.08 -14.73
N GLN A 97 2.53 -9.70 -14.38
CA GLN A 97 1.34 -9.89 -15.23
C GLN A 97 1.03 -8.65 -16.07
N ASN A 98 1.46 -7.47 -15.62
CA ASN A 98 1.11 -6.17 -16.22
C ASN A 98 2.36 -5.36 -16.68
N PRO A 99 3.14 -5.86 -17.66
CA PRO A 99 4.35 -5.15 -18.12
C PRO A 99 4.04 -3.78 -18.74
N GLN A 100 2.92 -3.65 -19.46
CA GLN A 100 2.51 -2.40 -20.10
C GLN A 100 2.19 -1.29 -19.08
N LEU A 101 1.62 -1.67 -17.93
CA LEU A 101 1.33 -0.73 -16.84
C LEU A 101 2.63 -0.20 -16.24
N MET A 102 3.62 -1.09 -16.04
CA MET A 102 4.94 -0.71 -15.54
C MET A 102 5.68 0.23 -16.50
N GLU A 103 5.58 0.01 -17.81
CA GLU A 103 6.16 0.91 -18.81
C GLU A 103 5.56 2.32 -18.74
N LYS A 104 4.24 2.43 -18.57
CA LYS A 104 3.54 3.73 -18.41
C LYS A 104 3.97 4.45 -17.13
N LEU A 105 4.08 3.73 -16.02
CA LEU A 105 4.52 4.29 -14.73
C LEU A 105 5.99 4.72 -14.78
N ALA A 106 6.84 3.91 -15.43
CA ALA A 106 8.25 4.24 -15.65
C ALA A 106 8.42 5.47 -16.54
N ALA A 107 7.62 5.59 -17.62
CA ALA A 107 7.65 6.75 -18.52
C ALA A 107 7.32 8.07 -17.80
N ARG A 108 6.54 8.03 -16.73
CA ARG A 108 6.20 9.19 -15.88
C ARG A 108 7.14 9.39 -14.69
N ASN A 109 8.17 8.56 -14.56
CA ASN A 109 9.15 8.65 -13.48
C ASN A 109 8.51 8.53 -12.08
N ILE A 110 7.53 7.63 -11.95
CA ILE A 110 6.80 7.36 -10.71
C ILE A 110 7.53 6.27 -9.93
N ASN A 111 7.68 6.45 -8.62
CA ASN A 111 8.22 5.42 -7.74
C ASN A 111 7.11 4.44 -7.37
N VAL A 112 7.29 3.16 -7.68
CA VAL A 112 6.24 2.16 -7.50
C VAL A 112 6.67 1.13 -6.46
N MET A 113 5.86 0.98 -5.41
CA MET A 113 6.01 -0.06 -4.39
C MET A 113 4.89 -1.09 -4.58
N ALA A 114 5.22 -2.20 -5.25
CA ALA A 114 4.31 -3.31 -5.47
C ALA A 114 4.22 -4.19 -4.22
N MET A 115 3.10 -4.15 -3.52
CA MET A 115 2.88 -4.91 -2.28
C MET A 115 2.90 -6.43 -2.50
N ASP A 116 2.55 -6.88 -3.70
CA ASP A 116 2.60 -8.30 -4.11
C ASP A 116 4.04 -8.84 -4.25
N SER A 117 5.01 -7.96 -4.48
CA SER A 117 6.41 -8.33 -4.73
C SER A 117 7.29 -8.22 -3.47
N VAL A 118 6.70 -7.86 -2.33
CA VAL A 118 7.39 -7.83 -1.05
C VAL A 118 7.65 -9.27 -0.60
N ALA A 119 8.92 -9.64 -0.52
CA ALA A 119 9.33 -10.97 -0.09
C ALA A 119 8.88 -11.21 1.36
N ALA A 120 8.08 -12.26 1.57
CA ALA A 120 7.85 -12.77 2.92
C ALA A 120 9.18 -13.32 3.44
N TYR A 121 9.77 -12.64 4.42
CA TYR A 121 10.96 -13.14 5.09
C TYR A 121 10.59 -14.40 5.88
N PHE A 122 10.90 -15.56 5.31
CA PHE A 122 10.87 -16.82 6.05
C PHE A 122 12.22 -16.94 6.75
N PRO A 123 12.30 -16.75 8.08
CA PRO A 123 13.54 -17.02 8.79
C PRO A 123 13.87 -18.49 8.56
N ARG A 124 14.90 -18.77 7.75
CA ARG A 124 15.45 -20.11 7.71
C ARG A 124 15.87 -20.42 9.15
N PRO A 125 15.43 -21.54 9.74
CA PRO A 125 15.93 -21.91 11.04
C PRO A 125 17.45 -21.97 10.90
N VAL A 126 18.13 -21.04 11.58
CA VAL A 126 19.58 -21.14 11.75
C VAL A 126 19.73 -22.49 12.42
N ALA A 127 20.40 -23.42 11.74
CA ALA A 127 20.76 -24.68 12.36
C ALA A 127 21.71 -24.32 13.51
N GLY A 128 21.15 -23.99 14.66
CA GLY A 128 21.86 -23.89 15.90
C GLY A 128 22.52 -25.22 16.07
N CYS A 129 23.85 -25.23 16.00
CA CYS A 129 24.65 -26.34 16.45
C CYS A 129 24.42 -26.40 17.96
N ALA A 130 23.30 -27.00 18.35
CA ALA A 130 23.07 -27.38 19.72
C ALA A 130 24.11 -28.47 19.99
N GLN A 131 25.21 -28.09 20.63
CA GLN A 131 26.10 -29.01 21.33
C GLN A 131 25.27 -29.65 22.44
N LEU A 132 24.42 -30.59 22.04
CA LEU A 132 23.74 -31.51 22.93
C LEU A 132 24.72 -32.65 23.19
N ASN A 133 25.34 -32.56 24.36
CA ASN A 133 26.07 -33.62 25.06
C ASN A 133 25.84 -35.02 24.49
N GLY A 134 26.72 -35.44 23.58
CA GLY A 134 27.06 -36.85 23.34
C GLY A 134 25.96 -37.83 22.94
N GLN A 135 24.76 -37.40 22.54
CA GLN A 135 23.72 -38.33 22.07
C GLN A 135 23.27 -38.03 20.64
N HIS A 136 23.77 -38.85 19.72
CA HIS A 136 23.30 -38.91 18.33
C HIS A 136 21.81 -39.24 18.28
N ARG A 137 20.96 -38.22 18.08
CA ARG A 137 19.66 -38.41 17.43
C ARG A 137 19.70 -37.76 16.06
N ARG A 138 19.65 -38.61 15.02
CA ARG A 138 19.40 -38.17 13.66
C ARG A 138 17.99 -37.60 13.61
N VAL A 139 17.87 -36.30 13.32
CA VAL A 139 16.59 -35.69 12.95
C VAL A 139 16.17 -36.19 11.56
N PRO A 140 14.89 -36.55 11.34
CA PRO A 140 14.44 -37.00 10.03
C PRO A 140 14.46 -35.82 9.05
N ARG A 141 15.09 -36.02 7.90
CA ARG A 141 14.91 -35.13 6.74
C ARG A 141 13.46 -35.31 6.27
N TYR A 142 12.63 -34.29 6.43
CA TYR A 142 11.35 -34.23 5.72
C TYR A 142 11.64 -34.16 4.22
N ARG A 143 10.92 -35.01 3.48
CA ARG A 143 11.01 -35.18 2.03
C ARG A 143 10.15 -34.14 1.32
#